data_AF-A0A929YYE9-F1
#
_entry.id   AF-A0A929YYE9-F1
#
_cell.length_a   1.000
_cell.length_b   1.000
_cell.length_c   1.000
_cell.angle_alpha   90.00
_cell.angle_beta   90.00
_cell.angle_gamma   90.00
#
_symmetry.space_group_name_H-M   'P 1'
#
loop_
_entity.id
_entity.type
_entity.pdbx_description
1 polymer ?
#
loop_
_entity_poly.entity_id
_entity_poly.type
_entity_poly.pdbx_seq_one_letter_code
_entity_poly.pdbx_strand_id
1 'polypeptide(L)'
;MERRFGSATTPTEQETQVDSPLVAPYVYEELMADELRLSTPHYQEMLEEAAAQADRPGFCARDYFLAHSNPEIGRIADTLTGERYELSTMQQQQYVPEQKRLDEIVPRVINDYKHAILQVQKEEILIALRNPDLMQHPDQLNELMQRLVDINQLEMAFAKMLGDRVLSK
;
A
#
# COMPACT_ATOMS: atom_id res chain seq x y z
N MET A 1 -25.64 60.34 1.16
CA MET A 1 -24.18 60.14 1.21
C MET A 1 -23.94 58.67 1.48
N GLU A 2 -23.37 57.98 0.51
CA GLU A 2 -23.13 56.53 0.50
C GLU A 2 -22.01 56.08 1.47
N ARG A 3 -21.93 54.74 1.63
CA ARG A 3 -20.76 53.89 1.97
C ARG A 3 -20.58 53.58 3.46
N ARG A 4 -20.25 52.36 3.89
CA ARG A 4 -19.93 51.09 3.19
C ARG A 4 -19.97 49.95 4.22
N PHE A 5 -20.33 48.77 3.74
CA PHE A 5 -20.24 47.47 4.40
C PHE A 5 -18.85 47.21 5.01
N GLY A 6 -18.82 46.85 6.29
CA GLY A 6 -17.66 46.20 6.91
C GLY A 6 -17.73 44.71 6.58
N SER A 7 -16.88 44.27 5.65
CA SER A 7 -16.69 42.87 5.27
C SER A 7 -16.13 42.09 6.46
N ALA A 8 -16.86 41.05 6.85
CA ALA A 8 -16.34 39.98 7.68
C ALA A 8 -15.13 39.37 6.98
N THR A 9 -13.95 39.53 7.57
CA THR A 9 -12.76 38.81 7.13
C THR A 9 -12.90 37.40 7.69
N THR A 10 -13.32 36.47 6.83
CA THR A 10 -13.17 35.03 7.13
C THR A 10 -11.67 34.74 7.24
N PRO A 11 -11.21 34.03 8.28
CA PRO A 11 -9.84 33.54 8.30
C PRO A 11 -9.72 32.56 7.15
N THR A 12 -8.91 32.89 6.14
CA THR A 12 -8.46 31.91 5.16
C THR A 12 -7.68 30.87 5.96
N GLU A 13 -8.29 29.70 6.17
CA GLU A 13 -7.57 28.50 6.57
C GLU A 13 -6.50 28.29 5.51
N GLN A 14 -5.26 28.68 5.84
CA GLN A 14 -4.10 28.24 5.09
C GLN A 14 -4.06 26.73 5.30
N GLU A 15 -4.69 25.99 4.39
CA GLU A 15 -4.40 24.60 4.19
C GLU A 15 -2.89 24.55 3.92
N THR A 16 -2.12 24.25 4.96
CA THR A 16 -0.76 23.77 4.83
C THR A 16 -0.87 22.59 3.89
N GLN A 17 -0.58 22.83 2.62
CA GLN A 17 -0.43 21.80 1.62
C GLN A 17 0.80 21.02 2.06
N VAL A 18 0.56 20.03 2.92
CA VAL A 18 1.55 19.02 3.26
C VAL A 18 1.81 18.34 1.94
N ASP A 19 3.01 18.52 1.42
CA ASP A 19 3.50 17.90 0.20
C ASP A 19 3.60 16.39 0.49
N SER A 20 2.45 15.72 0.40
CA SER A 20 2.33 14.31 0.70
C SER A 20 3.01 13.58 -0.46
N PRO A 21 3.97 12.67 -0.17
CA PRO A 21 4.76 12.03 -1.23
C PRO A 21 3.84 11.28 -2.20
N LEU A 22 4.27 11.23 -3.47
CA LEU A 22 3.56 10.48 -4.49
C LEU A 22 3.48 9.00 -4.08
N VAL A 23 2.26 8.52 -3.82
CA VAL A 23 2.02 7.19 -3.26
C VAL A 23 2.45 6.08 -4.21
N ALA A 24 2.12 6.19 -5.50
CA ALA A 24 2.41 5.13 -6.46
C ALA A 24 3.92 4.88 -6.67
N PRO A 25 4.77 5.91 -6.90
CA PRO A 25 6.22 5.74 -6.92
C PRO A 25 6.77 5.12 -5.63
N TYR A 26 6.32 5.59 -4.47
CA TYR A 26 6.77 5.04 -3.18
C TYR A 26 6.44 3.55 -3.03
N VAL A 27 5.19 3.15 -3.35
CA VAL A 27 4.78 1.73 -3.32
C VAL A 27 5.62 0.91 -4.31
N TYR A 28 5.85 1.43 -5.51
CA TYR A 28 6.64 0.75 -6.53
C TYR A 28 8.09 0.52 -6.08
N GLU A 29 8.75 1.57 -5.59
CA GLU A 29 10.13 1.52 -5.10
C GLU A 29 10.28 0.56 -3.91
N GLU A 30 9.35 0.62 -2.95
CA GLU A 30 9.34 -0.27 -1.79
C GLU A 30 9.21 -1.76 -2.18
N LEU A 31 8.41 -2.08 -3.19
CA LEU A 31 8.27 -3.46 -3.67
C LEU A 31 9.50 -3.89 -4.48
N MET A 32 10.02 -3.02 -5.35
CA MET A 32 11.21 -3.31 -6.16
C MET A 32 12.47 -3.49 -5.31
N ALA A 33 12.60 -2.76 -4.20
CA ALA A 33 13.72 -2.91 -3.26
C ALA A 33 13.83 -4.34 -2.70
N ASP A 34 12.71 -5.05 -2.57
CA ASP A 34 12.64 -6.44 -2.11
C ASP A 34 12.45 -7.44 -3.28
N GLU A 35 12.62 -6.99 -4.53
CA GLU A 35 12.36 -7.78 -5.75
C GLU A 35 10.94 -8.36 -5.84
N LEU A 36 9.97 -7.72 -5.18
CA LEU A 36 8.58 -8.16 -5.12
C LEU A 36 7.73 -7.53 -6.22
N ARG A 37 6.72 -8.27 -6.68
CA ARG A 37 5.69 -7.78 -7.61
C ARG A 37 4.32 -8.11 -7.07
N LEU A 38 3.33 -7.31 -7.45
CA LEU A 38 1.94 -7.61 -7.19
C LEU A 38 1.56 -8.91 -7.91
N SER A 39 0.93 -9.82 -7.17
CA SER A 39 0.59 -11.16 -7.67
C SER A 39 -0.43 -11.13 -8.82
N THR A 40 -1.28 -10.09 -8.86
CA THR A 40 -2.25 -9.89 -9.94
C THR A 40 -1.62 -9.04 -11.04
N PRO A 41 -1.48 -9.55 -12.29
CA PRO A 41 -0.81 -8.83 -13.38
C PRO A 41 -1.38 -7.45 -13.65
N HIS A 42 -2.72 -7.32 -13.67
CA HIS A 42 -3.38 -6.03 -13.90
C HIS A 42 -3.09 -4.99 -12.80
N TYR A 43 -2.94 -5.42 -11.53
CA TYR A 43 -2.57 -4.49 -10.46
C TYR A 43 -1.11 -4.06 -10.57
N GLN A 44 -0.23 -4.97 -11.00
CA GLN A 44 1.17 -4.65 -11.28
C GLN A 44 1.29 -3.63 -12.42
N GLU A 45 0.58 -3.85 -13.52
CA GLU A 45 0.54 -2.94 -14.67
C GLU A 45 0.03 -1.55 -14.26
N MET A 46 -1.07 -1.49 -13.51
CA MET A 46 -1.58 -0.22 -12.97
C MET A 46 -0.57 0.49 -12.04
N LEU A 47 0.15 -0.24 -11.18
CA LEU A 47 1.15 0.36 -10.31
C LEU A 47 2.33 0.93 -11.11
N GLU A 48 2.84 0.18 -12.09
CA GLU A 48 3.93 0.60 -12.96
C GLU A 48 3.57 1.86 -13.77
N GLU A 49 2.38 1.87 -14.37
CA GLU A 49 1.89 3.04 -15.11
C GLU A 49 1.65 4.25 -14.20
N ALA A 50 1.08 4.04 -13.02
CA ALA A 50 0.84 5.11 -12.06
C ALA A 50 2.16 5.71 -11.56
N ALA A 51 3.17 4.88 -11.29
CA ALA A 51 4.50 5.35 -10.90
C ALA A 51 5.19 6.11 -12.04
N ALA A 52 5.11 5.61 -13.27
CA ALA A 52 5.72 6.25 -14.44
C ALA A 52 5.08 7.60 -14.82
N GLN A 53 3.76 7.75 -14.59
CA GLN A 53 3.04 8.99 -14.89
C GLN A 53 2.99 9.96 -13.70
N ALA A 54 3.49 9.57 -12.51
CA ALA A 54 3.32 10.34 -11.28
C ALA A 54 3.91 11.76 -11.35
N ASP A 55 5.03 11.93 -12.07
CA ASP A 55 5.69 13.23 -12.25
C ASP A 55 5.04 14.11 -13.34
N ARG A 56 4.08 13.58 -14.09
CA ARG A 56 3.45 14.30 -15.18
C ARG A 56 2.53 15.40 -14.60
N PRO A 57 2.72 16.68 -14.99
CA PRO A 57 1.88 17.76 -14.51
C PRO A 57 0.39 17.55 -14.85
N GLY A 58 -0.47 17.67 -13.85
CA GLY A 58 -1.92 17.50 -14.01
C GLY A 58 -2.37 16.05 -14.21
N PHE A 59 -1.51 15.07 -13.93
CA PHE A 59 -1.90 13.66 -13.94
C PHE A 59 -2.95 13.36 -12.87
N CYS A 60 -4.05 12.74 -13.29
CA CYS A 60 -5.10 12.23 -12.42
C CYS A 60 -5.23 10.72 -12.65
N ALA A 61 -4.79 9.91 -11.68
CA ALA A 61 -4.81 8.46 -11.80
C ALA A 61 -6.22 7.92 -12.09
N ARG A 62 -7.24 8.48 -11.44
CA ARG A 62 -8.65 8.11 -11.65
C ARG A 62 -9.05 8.21 -13.12
N ASP A 63 -8.89 9.39 -13.71
CA ASP A 63 -9.35 9.65 -15.08
C ASP A 63 -8.51 8.87 -16.10
N TYR A 64 -7.20 8.75 -15.83
CA TYR A 64 -6.28 7.98 -16.66
C TYR A 64 -6.69 6.51 -16.74
N PHE A 65 -6.93 5.86 -15.59
CA PHE A 65 -7.26 4.43 -15.59
C PHE A 65 -8.71 4.14 -16.00
N LEU A 66 -9.66 5.05 -15.79
CA LEU A 66 -11.02 4.90 -16.31
C LEU A 66 -11.07 4.93 -17.85
N ALA A 67 -10.18 5.70 -18.49
CA ALA A 67 -10.04 5.78 -19.94
C ALA A 67 -8.99 4.81 -20.51
N HIS A 68 -8.57 3.80 -19.72
CA HIS A 68 -7.50 2.91 -20.10
C HIS A 68 -7.84 2.04 -21.33
N SER A 69 -6.82 1.73 -22.15
CA SER A 69 -7.01 0.94 -23.37
C SER A 69 -7.41 -0.51 -23.10
N ASN A 70 -6.93 -1.07 -21.99
CA ASN A 70 -7.34 -2.38 -21.48
C ASN A 70 -8.66 -2.24 -20.68
N PRO A 71 -9.78 -2.86 -21.11
CA PRO A 71 -11.07 -2.72 -20.46
C PRO A 71 -11.11 -3.32 -19.04
N GLU A 72 -10.28 -4.31 -18.73
CA GLU A 72 -10.21 -4.88 -17.37
C GLU A 72 -9.59 -3.89 -16.38
N ILE A 73 -8.58 -3.13 -16.80
CA ILE A 73 -8.00 -2.05 -15.98
C ILE A 73 -9.03 -0.95 -15.75
N GLY A 74 -9.79 -0.56 -16.79
CA GLY A 74 -10.89 0.39 -16.65
C GLY A 74 -11.95 -0.08 -15.65
N ARG A 75 -12.33 -1.36 -15.69
CA ARG A 75 -13.28 -1.97 -14.74
C ARG A 75 -12.74 -2.01 -13.32
N ILE A 76 -11.45 -2.33 -13.15
CA ILE A 76 -10.77 -2.30 -11.85
C ILE A 76 -10.78 -0.88 -11.29
N ALA A 77 -10.40 0.11 -12.11
CA ALA A 77 -10.39 1.51 -11.72
C ALA A 77 -11.78 2.02 -11.33
N ASP A 78 -12.82 1.66 -12.08
CA ASP A 78 -14.20 1.97 -11.73
C ASP A 78 -14.60 1.35 -10.38
N THR A 79 -14.20 0.09 -10.14
CA THR A 79 -14.47 -0.60 -8.86
C THR A 79 -13.73 0.05 -7.69
N LEU A 80 -12.48 0.48 -7.89
CA LEU A 80 -11.65 1.11 -6.85
C LEU A 80 -12.06 2.57 -6.57
N THR A 81 -12.59 3.27 -7.57
CA THR A 81 -13.02 4.68 -7.45
C THR A 81 -14.50 4.83 -7.14
N GLY A 82 -15.26 3.74 -7.27
CA GLY A 82 -16.64 3.62 -6.79
C GLY A 82 -16.69 3.77 -5.28
N GLU A 83 -17.32 4.85 -4.82
CA GLU A 83 -17.40 5.23 -3.41
C GLU A 83 -17.90 4.09 -2.53
N ARG A 84 -17.13 3.76 -1.49
CA ARG A 84 -17.62 3.01 -0.34
C ARG A 84 -17.19 3.74 0.92
N TYR A 85 -18.20 4.12 1.71
CA TYR A 85 -18.20 4.78 3.02
C TYR A 85 -18.68 6.23 3.03
N GLU A 86 -20.01 6.40 3.05
CA GLU A 86 -20.61 7.56 3.70
C GLU A 86 -20.52 7.36 5.22
N LEU A 87 -19.68 8.16 5.88
CA LEU A 87 -19.64 8.19 7.35
C LEU A 87 -20.91 8.85 7.88
N SER A 88 -21.50 8.28 8.93
CA SER A 88 -22.60 8.90 9.67
C SER A 88 -22.16 10.24 10.29
N THR A 89 -23.08 11.18 10.47
CA THR A 89 -22.83 12.52 11.05
C THR A 89 -22.09 12.50 12.40
N MET A 90 -22.24 11.44 13.21
CA MET A 90 -21.48 11.26 14.45
C MET A 90 -20.04 10.77 14.24
N GLN A 91 -19.77 10.04 13.15
CA GLN A 91 -18.43 9.54 12.83
C GLN A 91 -17.53 10.63 12.24
N GLN A 92 -18.11 11.62 11.57
CA GLN A 92 -17.37 12.74 10.95
C GLN A 92 -16.69 13.67 11.98
N GLN A 93 -17.21 13.78 13.20
CA GLN A 93 -16.71 14.72 14.22
C GLN A 93 -15.32 14.36 14.77
N GLN A 94 -14.87 13.12 14.57
CA GLN A 94 -13.57 12.61 15.05
C GLN A 94 -12.76 11.93 13.93
N TYR A 95 -13.23 12.01 12.68
CA TYR A 95 -12.61 11.36 11.54
C TYR A 95 -11.49 12.24 10.98
N VAL A 96 -10.27 11.70 10.99
CA VAL A 96 -9.17 12.23 10.17
C VAL A 96 -9.22 11.50 8.83
N PRO A 97 -9.42 12.21 7.71
CA PRO A 97 -9.42 11.61 6.38
C PRO A 97 -8.14 10.83 6.11
N GLU A 98 -8.26 9.65 5.50
CA GLU A 98 -7.11 8.79 5.18
C GLU A 98 -6.07 9.52 4.31
N GLN A 99 -6.51 10.47 3.48
CA GLN A 99 -5.64 11.31 2.66
C GLN A 99 -4.62 12.12 3.49
N LYS A 100 -4.96 12.43 4.75
CA LYS A 100 -4.06 13.16 5.68
C LYS A 100 -3.12 12.25 6.46
N ARG A 101 -3.23 10.92 6.30
CA ARG A 101 -2.46 9.91 7.03
C ARG A 101 -1.78 8.93 6.08
N LEU A 102 -1.57 9.32 4.82
CA LEU A 102 -0.98 8.46 3.80
C LEU A 102 0.45 8.03 4.17
N ASP A 103 1.20 8.90 4.83
CA ASP A 103 2.53 8.66 5.39
C ASP A 103 2.55 7.56 6.47
N GLU A 104 1.42 7.33 7.16
CA GLU A 104 1.27 6.23 8.12
C GLU A 104 0.67 4.98 7.46
N ILE A 105 -0.38 5.17 6.65
CA ILE A 105 -1.19 4.09 6.09
C ILE A 105 -0.44 3.34 5.01
N VAL A 106 0.20 4.06 4.07
CA VAL A 106 0.84 3.45 2.91
C VAL A 106 2.00 2.52 3.33
N PRO A 107 2.97 2.96 4.17
CA PRO A 107 4.02 2.05 4.63
C PRO A 107 3.48 0.85 5.40
N ARG A 108 2.39 1.02 6.15
CA ARG A 108 1.76 -0.08 6.87
C ARG A 108 1.18 -1.12 5.91
N VAL A 109 0.39 -0.70 4.94
CA VAL A 109 -0.25 -1.61 3.97
C VAL A 109 0.80 -2.37 3.15
N ILE A 110 1.89 -1.69 2.76
CA ILE A 110 3.01 -2.34 2.07
C ILE A 110 3.65 -3.41 2.97
N ASN A 111 3.94 -3.09 4.24
CA ASN A 111 4.51 -4.05 5.17
C ASN A 111 3.58 -5.25 5.41
N ASP A 112 2.26 -5.02 5.53
CA ASP A 112 1.27 -6.08 5.67
C ASP A 112 1.26 -6.98 4.43
N TYR A 113 1.38 -6.40 3.22
CA TYR A 113 1.49 -7.17 1.97
C TYR A 113 2.79 -7.99 1.89
N LYS A 114 3.95 -7.40 2.21
CA LYS A 114 5.25 -8.08 2.28
C LYS A 114 5.19 -9.25 3.28
N HIS A 115 4.58 -9.03 4.44
CA HIS A 115 4.38 -10.07 5.44
C HIS A 115 3.47 -11.20 4.94
N ALA A 116 2.40 -10.89 4.21
CA ALA A 116 1.52 -11.91 3.63
C ALA A 116 2.26 -12.80 2.61
N ILE A 117 3.13 -12.23 1.77
CA ILE A 117 3.98 -13.00 0.86
C ILE A 117 4.91 -13.93 1.65
N LEU A 118 5.55 -13.41 2.69
CA LEU A 118 6.43 -14.19 3.56
C LEU A 118 5.70 -15.39 4.20
N GLN A 119 4.44 -15.20 4.62
CA GLN A 119 3.61 -16.30 5.15
C GLN A 119 3.34 -17.39 4.10
N VAL A 120 3.05 -17.01 2.86
CA VAL A 120 2.84 -17.96 1.76
C VAL A 120 4.12 -18.77 1.51
N GLN A 121 5.28 -18.10 1.41
CA GLN A 121 6.57 -18.77 1.20
C GLN A 121 6.92 -19.73 2.35
N LYS A 122 6.60 -19.35 3.59
CA LYS A 122 6.78 -20.20 4.76
C LYS A 122 5.96 -21.49 4.66
N GLU A 123 4.68 -21.35 4.31
CA GLU A 123 3.80 -22.52 4.15
C GLU A 123 4.29 -23.44 3.04
N GLU A 124 4.74 -22.89 1.90
CA GLU A 124 5.34 -23.66 0.81
C GLU A 124 6.56 -24.47 1.27
N ILE A 125 7.46 -23.86 2.06
CA ILE A 125 8.62 -24.55 2.63
C ILE A 125 8.19 -25.65 3.62
N LEU A 126 7.22 -25.37 4.48
CA LEU A 126 6.70 -26.37 5.43
C LEU A 126 6.04 -27.55 4.71
N ILE A 127 5.34 -27.30 3.61
CA ILE A 127 4.78 -28.35 2.75
C ILE A 127 5.92 -29.15 2.11
N ALA A 128 6.94 -28.48 1.55
CA ALA A 128 8.09 -29.14 0.94
C ALA A 128 8.83 -30.05 1.95
N LEU A 129 9.06 -29.57 3.18
CA LEU A 129 9.71 -30.31 4.26
C LEU A 129 8.96 -31.59 4.69
N ARG A 130 7.66 -31.70 4.40
CA ARG A 130 6.88 -32.92 4.67
C ARG A 130 7.14 -34.02 3.64
N ASN A 131 7.85 -33.74 2.55
CA ASN A 131 8.14 -34.72 1.53
C ASN A 131 9.11 -35.81 2.06
N PRO A 132 8.70 -37.09 2.12
CA PRO A 132 9.54 -38.17 2.63
C PRO A 132 10.81 -38.41 1.80
N ASP A 133 10.81 -38.02 0.52
CA ASP A 133 11.97 -38.21 -0.37
C ASP A 133 13.14 -37.28 -0.01
N LEU A 134 12.91 -36.21 0.75
CA LEU A 134 13.97 -35.29 1.20
C LEU A 134 15.00 -35.96 2.11
N MET A 135 14.66 -37.07 2.78
CA MET A 135 15.64 -37.84 3.55
C MET A 135 16.76 -38.42 2.67
N GLN A 136 16.51 -38.56 1.37
CA GLN A 136 17.51 -39.01 0.38
C GLN A 136 18.30 -37.85 -0.23
N HIS A 137 17.92 -36.61 0.06
CA HIS A 137 18.50 -35.38 -0.48
C HIS A 137 18.88 -34.39 0.64
N PRO A 138 19.95 -34.69 1.42
CA PRO A 138 20.33 -33.90 2.59
C PRO A 138 20.66 -32.45 2.27
N ASP A 139 21.19 -32.15 1.09
CA ASP A 139 21.49 -30.78 0.66
C ASP A 139 20.21 -29.95 0.48
N GLN A 140 19.19 -30.54 -0.16
CA GLN A 140 17.88 -29.88 -0.34
C GLN A 140 17.16 -29.67 0.99
N LEU A 141 17.24 -30.66 1.89
CA LEU A 141 16.71 -30.54 3.25
C LEU A 141 17.38 -29.38 3.99
N ASN A 142 18.71 -29.27 3.93
CA ASN A 142 19.45 -28.20 4.57
C ASN A 142 19.08 -26.82 3.98
N GLU A 143 18.94 -26.71 2.66
CA GLU A 143 18.53 -25.46 2.00
C GLU A 143 17.14 -25.00 2.47
N LEU A 144 16.16 -25.91 2.50
CA LEU A 144 14.81 -25.62 2.99
C LEU A 144 14.81 -25.21 4.48
N MET A 145 15.61 -25.89 5.29
CA MET A 145 15.76 -25.55 6.71
C MET A 145 16.42 -24.18 6.92
N GLN A 146 17.43 -23.82 6.12
CA GLN A 146 18.03 -22.49 6.16
C GLN A 146 17.02 -21.41 5.74
N ARG A 147 16.30 -21.60 4.63
CA ARG A 147 15.25 -20.65 4.23
C ARG A 147 14.17 -20.48 5.29
N LEU A 148 13.79 -21.55 5.99
CA LEU A 148 12.83 -21.45 7.09
C LEU A 148 13.37 -20.62 8.26
N VAL A 149 14.66 -20.75 8.58
CA VAL A 149 15.32 -19.91 9.60
C VAL A 149 15.32 -18.44 9.19
N ASP A 150 15.69 -18.15 7.94
CA ASP A 150 15.71 -16.78 7.41
C ASP A 150 14.33 -16.13 7.46
N ILE A 151 13.29 -16.86 7.04
CA ILE A 151 11.90 -16.40 7.11
C ILE A 151 11.49 -16.08 8.56
N ASN A 152 11.78 -16.96 9.51
CA ASN A 152 11.43 -16.72 10.91
C ASN A 152 12.16 -15.49 11.48
N GLN A 153 13.41 -15.23 11.06
CA GLN A 153 14.13 -14.00 11.44
C GLN A 153 13.46 -12.74 10.87
N LEU A 154 13.03 -12.79 9.61
CA LEU A 154 12.28 -11.71 8.97
C LEU A 154 10.93 -11.47 9.66
N GLU A 155 10.19 -12.53 10.02
CA GLU A 155 8.95 -12.41 10.80
C GLU A 155 9.17 -11.70 12.14
N MET A 156 10.26 -12.01 12.85
CA MET A 156 10.60 -11.32 14.09
C MET A 156 10.88 -9.83 13.87
N ALA A 157 11.47 -9.45 12.74
CA ALA A 157 11.68 -8.05 12.37
C ALA A 157 10.35 -7.34 12.05
N PHE A 158 9.48 -7.98 11.27
CA PHE A 158 8.12 -7.48 10.99
C PHE A 158 7.30 -7.32 12.27
N ALA A 159 7.34 -8.30 13.19
CA ALA A 159 6.61 -8.24 14.45
C ALA A 159 7.04 -7.05 15.34
N LYS A 160 8.33 -6.69 15.34
CA LYS A 160 8.82 -5.48 16.02
C LYS A 160 8.30 -4.21 15.35
N MET A 161 8.39 -4.13 14.02
CA MET A 161 7.93 -2.96 13.26
C MET A 161 6.41 -2.75 13.34
N LEU A 162 5.63 -3.83 13.32
CA LEU A 162 4.17 -3.81 13.45
C LEU A 162 3.74 -3.61 14.91
N GLY A 163 4.46 -4.19 15.87
CA GLY A 163 4.17 -4.11 17.30
C GLY A 163 4.50 -2.75 17.94
N ASP A 164 5.67 -2.17 17.64
CA ASP A 164 6.10 -0.87 18.18
C ASP A 164 5.18 0.28 17.74
N ARG A 165 4.59 0.17 16.55
CA ARG A 165 3.69 1.20 16.01
C ARG A 165 2.24 1.09 16.48
N VAL A 166 1.83 -0.04 17.07
CA VAL A 166 0.48 -0.20 17.69
C VAL A 166 0.41 0.43 19.09
N LEU A 167 1.56 0.58 19.76
CA LEU A 167 1.64 1.11 21.13
C LEU A 167 1.86 2.64 21.21
N SER A 168 2.09 3.32 20.09
CA SER A 168 2.14 4.79 20.05
C SER A 168 0.73 5.36 19.88
N LYS A 169 -0.02 5.43 20.99
CA LYS A 169 -1.25 6.22 21.12
C LYS A 169 -1.13 7.17 22.29
#